data_AF-H5TTZ2-F1
#
_entry.id   AF-H5TTZ2-F1
#
_cell.length_a   1.000
_cell.length_b   1.000
_cell.length_c   1.000
_cell.angle_alpha   90.00
_cell.angle_beta   90.00
_cell.angle_gamma   90.00
#
_symmetry.space_group_name_H-M   'P 1'
#
loop_
_entity.id
_entity.type
_entity.pdbx_description
1 polymer ?
#
loop_
_entity_poly.entity_id
_entity_poly.type
_entity_poly.pdbx_seq_one_letter_code
_entity_poly.pdbx_strand_id
1 'polypeptide(L)'
;MCGIVGLHLRNPELYPQLGQLLTGMLGEMQDRGADSAGMAVYGNEAWAPAGHGCVSLLEIDVEPAEAATQLTNALGTDVAAQLVDDTLVLSAPIDAGDLLDAARAAFPLALVAGFGSDLTVLKGVGAPRDLAQQWGLASAQGWQGVGHTRMATESAVTPSGAHPFAVGPEQCLVHNGSFSNHATIRRELRAQG
;
A
#
# COMPACT_ATOMS: atom_id res chain seq x y z
N MET A 1 -13.21 14.16 10.04
CA MET A 1 -12.20 13.56 10.94
C MET A 1 -11.93 12.15 10.43
N CYS A 2 -10.72 11.85 9.97
CA CYS A 2 -10.36 10.61 9.24
C CYS A 2 -10.90 9.30 9.85
N GLY A 3 -11.13 8.28 9.03
CA GLY A 3 -11.53 6.93 9.45
C GLY A 3 -10.37 5.94 9.44
N ILE A 4 -10.43 4.94 10.32
CA ILE A 4 -9.50 3.79 10.33
C ILE A 4 -10.33 2.52 10.24
N VAL A 5 -9.88 1.59 9.40
CA VAL A 5 -10.42 0.24 9.32
C VAL A 5 -9.32 -0.77 9.56
N GLY A 6 -9.64 -1.86 10.25
CA GLY A 6 -8.71 -2.95 10.52
C GLY A 6 -9.49 -4.25 10.69
N LEU A 7 -9.08 -5.28 9.97
CA LEU A 7 -9.70 -6.60 10.01
C LEU A 7 -8.61 -7.67 9.96
N HIS A 8 -8.66 -8.61 10.89
CA HIS A 8 -7.81 -9.79 10.91
C HIS A 8 -8.71 -11.03 11.04
N LEU A 9 -8.78 -11.82 9.98
CA LEU A 9 -9.59 -13.02 9.91
C LEU A 9 -8.81 -14.19 10.49
N ARG A 10 -9.36 -14.83 11.53
CA ARG A 10 -8.77 -16.05 12.11
C ARG A 10 -9.32 -17.35 11.53
N ASN A 11 -10.46 -17.29 10.85
CA ASN A 11 -11.05 -18.43 10.15
C ASN A 11 -10.63 -18.38 8.67
N PRO A 12 -9.84 -19.36 8.17
CA PRO A 12 -9.46 -19.44 6.76
C PRO A 12 -10.63 -19.50 5.78
N GLU A 13 -11.79 -20.01 6.20
CA GLU A 13 -13.00 -20.05 5.35
C GLU A 13 -13.50 -18.65 4.96
N LEU A 14 -13.08 -17.61 5.69
CA LEU A 14 -13.44 -16.22 5.42
C LEU A 14 -12.41 -15.50 4.55
N TYR A 15 -11.24 -16.08 4.28
CA TYR A 15 -10.20 -15.40 3.49
C TYR A 15 -10.66 -14.97 2.09
N PRO A 16 -11.50 -15.76 1.38
CA PRO A 16 -12.05 -15.32 0.10
C PRO A 16 -12.99 -14.11 0.20
N GLN A 17 -13.48 -13.77 1.39
CA GLN A 17 -14.41 -12.66 1.64
C GLN A 17 -13.71 -11.40 2.18
N LEU A 18 -12.38 -11.44 2.42
CA LEU A 18 -11.65 -10.34 3.04
C LEU A 18 -11.91 -9.01 2.29
N GLY A 19 -11.72 -9.00 0.97
CA GLY A 19 -11.86 -7.82 0.15
C GLY A 19 -13.27 -7.21 0.19
N GLN A 20 -14.30 -8.06 0.17
CA GLN A 20 -15.70 -7.63 0.28
C GLN A 20 -15.98 -6.94 1.63
N LEU A 21 -15.49 -7.54 2.74
CA LEU A 21 -15.64 -7.00 4.08
C LEU A 21 -14.90 -5.66 4.22
N LEU A 22 -13.63 -5.60 3.77
CA LEU A 22 -12.83 -4.38 3.79
C LEU A 22 -13.43 -3.26 2.95
N THR A 23 -13.98 -3.58 1.78
CA THR A 23 -14.67 -2.61 0.90
C THR A 23 -15.86 -1.98 1.61
N GLY A 24 -16.70 -2.80 2.27
CA GLY A 24 -17.81 -2.31 3.07
C GLY A 24 -17.33 -1.41 4.20
N MET A 25 -16.37 -1.88 5.01
CA MET A 25 -15.82 -1.11 6.13
C MET A 25 -15.22 0.23 5.68
N LEU A 26 -14.45 0.25 4.59
CA LEU A 26 -13.82 1.46 4.07
C LEU A 26 -14.87 2.45 3.55
N GLY A 27 -15.90 1.96 2.85
CA GLY A 27 -17.00 2.76 2.34
C GLY A 27 -17.86 3.40 3.46
N GLU A 28 -18.10 2.69 4.56
CA GLU A 28 -18.81 3.23 5.73
C GLU A 28 -17.99 4.31 6.45
N MET A 29 -16.67 4.33 6.27
CA MET A 29 -15.79 5.37 6.80
C MET A 29 -15.64 6.59 5.86
N GLN A 30 -16.36 6.66 4.73
CA GLN A 30 -16.23 7.78 3.79
C GLN A 30 -16.65 9.13 4.40
N ASP A 31 -17.72 9.16 5.20
CA ASP A 31 -18.20 10.41 5.81
C ASP A 31 -17.21 10.99 6.84
N ARG A 32 -16.24 10.18 7.27
CA ARG A 32 -15.13 10.61 8.14
C ARG A 32 -14.05 11.37 7.35
N GLY A 33 -13.87 11.07 6.08
CA GLY A 33 -12.95 11.76 5.18
C GLY A 33 -12.97 11.17 3.77
N ALA A 34 -13.05 12.04 2.76
CA ALA A 34 -13.22 11.62 1.36
C ALA A 34 -12.15 12.22 0.43
N ASP A 35 -11.07 12.77 0.99
CA ASP A 35 -10.02 13.41 0.18
C ASP A 35 -9.04 12.38 -0.39
N SER A 36 -8.77 11.31 0.36
CA SER A 36 -7.92 10.21 -0.07
C SER A 36 -8.20 8.96 0.76
N ALA A 37 -7.89 7.79 0.22
CA ALA A 37 -7.95 6.54 0.97
C ALA A 37 -6.72 5.68 0.69
N GLY A 38 -6.53 4.67 1.53
CA GLY A 38 -5.60 3.59 1.25
C GLY A 38 -5.92 2.35 2.04
N MET A 39 -5.37 1.24 1.57
CA MET A 39 -5.56 -0.10 2.10
C MET A 39 -4.26 -0.90 1.96
N ALA A 40 -3.79 -1.44 3.07
CA ALA A 40 -2.84 -2.54 3.09
C ALA A 40 -3.62 -3.84 3.16
N VAL A 41 -3.35 -4.76 2.23
CA VAL A 41 -3.95 -6.10 2.18
C VAL A 41 -2.84 -7.14 2.33
N TYR A 42 -3.09 -8.12 3.20
CA TYR A 42 -2.15 -9.18 3.54
C TYR A 42 -2.68 -10.54 3.10
N GLY A 43 -1.82 -11.30 2.41
CA GLY A 43 -2.10 -12.67 1.94
C GLY A 43 -2.98 -12.75 0.70
N ASN A 44 -3.03 -11.68 -0.11
CA ASN A 44 -3.67 -11.76 -1.42
C ASN A 44 -2.70 -12.35 -2.44
N GLU A 45 -2.80 -13.65 -2.72
CA GLU A 45 -1.89 -14.34 -3.65
C GLU A 45 -1.86 -13.75 -5.07
N ALA A 46 -2.93 -13.07 -5.50
CA ALA A 46 -2.96 -12.43 -6.82
C ALA A 46 -2.05 -11.20 -6.89
N TRP A 47 -1.78 -10.54 -5.76
CA TRP A 47 -0.95 -9.33 -5.68
C TRP A 47 0.40 -9.57 -5.04
N ALA A 48 0.42 -10.42 -4.01
CA ALA A 48 1.59 -10.82 -3.25
C ALA A 48 1.62 -12.36 -3.12
N PRO A 49 2.19 -13.07 -4.12
CA PRO A 49 2.26 -14.52 -4.09
C PRO A 49 3.11 -15.03 -2.93
N ALA A 50 2.70 -16.14 -2.31
CA ALA A 50 3.43 -16.74 -1.21
C ALA A 50 4.89 -17.04 -1.60
N GLY A 51 5.82 -16.72 -0.70
CA GLY A 51 7.26 -16.93 -0.92
C GLY A 51 7.93 -15.93 -1.86
N HIS A 52 7.23 -14.87 -2.28
CA HIS A 52 7.80 -13.77 -3.05
C HIS A 52 7.97 -12.53 -2.17
N GLY A 53 9.02 -11.76 -2.40
CA GLY A 53 9.09 -10.38 -1.94
C GLY A 53 8.24 -9.50 -2.84
N CYS A 54 7.52 -8.55 -2.25
CA CYS A 54 6.58 -7.67 -2.93
C CYS A 54 6.86 -6.21 -2.62
N VAL A 55 6.66 -5.33 -3.61
CA VAL A 55 6.82 -3.88 -3.49
C VAL A 55 5.67 -3.18 -4.20
N SER A 56 5.03 -2.22 -3.55
CA SER A 56 3.99 -1.36 -4.12
C SER A 56 4.58 0.03 -4.39
N LEU A 57 4.57 0.45 -5.65
CA LEU A 57 5.07 1.75 -6.11
C LEU A 57 3.93 2.62 -6.66
N LEU A 58 4.03 3.92 -6.42
CA LEU A 58 3.13 4.97 -6.92
C LEU A 58 3.93 6.13 -7.49
N GLU A 59 3.25 7.07 -8.14
CA GLU A 59 3.88 8.28 -8.72
C GLU A 59 5.00 7.89 -9.72
N ILE A 60 4.73 6.86 -10.51
CA ILE A 60 5.65 6.28 -11.50
C ILE A 60 4.93 6.16 -12.85
N ASP A 61 5.62 6.55 -13.92
CA ASP A 61 5.11 6.46 -15.30
C ASP A 61 5.95 5.41 -16.05
N VAL A 62 5.62 4.14 -15.83
CA VAL A 62 6.26 3.00 -16.48
C VAL A 62 5.23 1.90 -16.73
N GLU A 63 5.30 1.28 -17.90
CA GLU A 63 4.47 0.12 -18.20
C GLU A 63 4.95 -1.10 -17.40
N PRO A 64 4.05 -1.95 -16.86
CA PRO A 64 4.45 -3.11 -16.05
C PRO A 64 5.44 -4.04 -16.74
N ALA A 65 5.25 -4.31 -18.04
CA ALA A 65 6.15 -5.19 -18.79
C ALA A 65 7.57 -4.61 -18.92
N GLU A 66 7.69 -3.28 -19.00
CA GLU A 66 8.97 -2.58 -19.04
C GLU A 66 9.66 -2.65 -17.67
N ALA A 67 8.91 -2.36 -16.60
CA ALA A 67 9.44 -2.45 -15.23
C ALA A 67 9.90 -3.86 -14.87
N ALA A 68 9.10 -4.88 -15.21
CA ALA A 68 9.46 -6.29 -15.06
C ALA A 68 10.75 -6.61 -15.80
N THR A 69 10.86 -6.26 -17.08
CA THR A 69 12.06 -6.53 -17.89
C THR A 69 13.29 -5.86 -17.30
N GLN A 70 13.19 -4.59 -16.91
CA GLN A 70 14.30 -3.84 -16.33
C GLN A 70 14.79 -4.47 -15.02
N LEU A 71 13.87 -4.80 -14.12
CA LEU A 71 14.20 -5.38 -12.82
C LEU A 71 14.70 -6.82 -12.94
N THR A 72 14.14 -7.63 -13.83
CA THR A 72 14.64 -8.98 -14.14
C THR A 72 16.10 -8.93 -14.61
N ASN A 73 16.43 -8.00 -15.50
CA ASN A 73 17.82 -7.83 -15.97
C ASN A 73 18.77 -7.38 -14.84
N ALA A 74 18.29 -6.54 -13.92
CA ALA A 74 19.10 -6.05 -12.80
C ALA A 74 19.34 -7.11 -11.73
N LEU A 75 18.33 -7.93 -11.43
CA LEU A 75 18.36 -8.92 -10.35
C LEU A 75 18.83 -10.31 -10.80
N GLY A 76 18.73 -10.62 -12.10
CA GLY A 76 19.02 -11.97 -12.62
C GLY A 76 17.97 -13.01 -12.23
N THR A 77 16.81 -12.57 -11.73
CA THR A 77 15.67 -13.38 -11.31
C THR A 77 14.40 -12.81 -11.93
N ASP A 78 13.44 -13.65 -12.27
CA ASP A 78 12.18 -13.22 -12.90
C ASP A 78 11.35 -12.35 -11.94
N VAL A 79 11.05 -11.12 -12.38
CA VAL A 79 10.23 -10.14 -11.66
C VAL A 79 8.90 -10.00 -12.39
N ALA A 80 7.81 -10.29 -11.70
CA ALA A 80 6.47 -9.98 -12.17
C ALA A 80 6.09 -8.55 -11.77
N ALA A 81 5.35 -7.87 -12.64
CA ALA A 81 4.82 -6.53 -12.41
C ALA A 81 3.39 -6.45 -12.92
N GLN A 82 2.52 -5.77 -12.18
CA GLN A 82 1.14 -5.50 -12.58
C GLN A 82 0.67 -4.15 -12.05
N LEU A 83 -0.30 -3.53 -12.73
CA LEU A 83 -0.99 -2.34 -12.23
C LEU A 83 -2.26 -2.74 -11.49
N VAL A 84 -2.44 -2.19 -10.29
CA VAL A 84 -3.71 -2.15 -9.57
C VAL A 84 -4.10 -0.68 -9.49
N ASP A 85 -4.94 -0.25 -10.42
CA ASP A 85 -5.18 1.17 -10.70
C ASP A 85 -3.84 1.89 -10.95
N ASP A 86 -3.51 2.95 -10.22
CA ASP A 86 -2.23 3.66 -10.35
C ASP A 86 -1.05 2.96 -9.63
N THR A 87 -1.30 1.91 -8.85
CA THR A 87 -0.24 1.25 -8.05
C THR A 87 0.46 0.17 -8.87
N LEU A 88 1.76 0.34 -9.13
CA LEU A 88 2.60 -0.72 -9.70
C LEU A 88 2.99 -1.70 -8.58
N VAL A 89 2.50 -2.93 -8.68
CA VAL A 89 2.81 -4.02 -7.76
C VAL A 89 3.85 -4.91 -8.41
N LEU A 90 5.01 -5.02 -7.75
CA LEU A 90 6.14 -5.85 -8.14
C LEU A 90 6.19 -7.07 -7.21
N SER A 91 6.51 -8.24 -7.77
CA SER A 91 6.76 -9.45 -6.99
C SER A 91 7.83 -10.32 -7.61
N ALA A 92 8.71 -10.91 -6.80
CA ALA A 92 9.77 -11.81 -7.26
C ALA A 92 10.12 -12.83 -6.16
N PRO A 93 10.60 -14.04 -6.51
CA PRO A 93 10.94 -15.09 -5.55
C PRO A 93 12.28 -14.82 -4.82
N ILE A 94 12.41 -13.64 -4.25
CA ILE A 94 13.57 -13.11 -3.50
C ILE A 94 13.07 -12.36 -2.26
N ASP A 95 13.99 -11.89 -1.40
CA ASP A 95 13.63 -11.05 -0.26
C ASP A 95 13.02 -9.71 -0.71
N ALA A 96 12.04 -9.21 0.05
CA ALA A 96 11.36 -7.95 -0.28
C ALA A 96 12.29 -6.73 -0.19
N GLY A 97 13.32 -6.78 0.67
CA GLY A 97 14.35 -5.75 0.77
C GLY A 97 15.21 -5.69 -0.49
N ASP A 98 15.66 -6.85 -1.00
CA ASP A 98 16.43 -6.92 -2.25
C ASP A 98 15.64 -6.38 -3.44
N LEU A 99 14.34 -6.76 -3.54
CA LEU A 99 13.45 -6.22 -4.56
C LEU A 99 13.25 -4.71 -4.41
N LEU A 100 13.08 -4.22 -3.17
CA LEU A 100 12.91 -2.80 -2.88
C LEU A 100 14.15 -1.98 -3.27
N ASP A 101 15.34 -2.49 -2.98
CA ASP A 101 16.59 -1.79 -3.32
C ASP A 101 16.78 -1.69 -4.83
N ALA A 102 16.48 -2.77 -5.58
CA ALA A 102 16.47 -2.74 -7.04
C ALA A 102 15.41 -1.76 -7.59
N ALA A 103 14.19 -1.78 -7.02
CA ALA A 103 13.11 -0.87 -7.40
C ALA A 103 13.48 0.60 -7.17
N ARG A 104 14.11 0.93 -6.04
CA ARG A 104 14.59 2.29 -5.75
C ARG A 104 15.71 2.74 -6.67
N ALA A 105 16.60 1.83 -7.06
CA ALA A 105 17.66 2.12 -8.01
C ALA A 105 17.10 2.38 -9.41
N ALA A 106 16.12 1.60 -9.84
CA ALA A 106 15.46 1.75 -11.14
C ALA A 106 14.52 2.98 -11.20
N PHE A 107 13.79 3.23 -10.12
CA PHE A 107 12.71 4.22 -10.06
C PHE A 107 12.88 5.15 -8.84
N PRO A 108 13.93 6.00 -8.82
CA PRO A 108 14.30 6.78 -7.63
C PRO A 108 13.29 7.86 -7.24
N LEU A 109 12.37 8.22 -8.15
CA LEU A 109 11.31 9.19 -7.91
C LEU A 109 9.98 8.55 -7.50
N ALA A 110 9.86 7.22 -7.61
CA ALA A 110 8.63 6.53 -7.27
C ALA A 110 8.38 6.56 -5.75
N LEU A 111 7.13 6.76 -5.38
CA LEU A 111 6.68 6.63 -4.00
C LEU A 111 6.60 5.13 -3.65
N VAL A 112 7.37 4.70 -2.66
CA VAL A 112 7.21 3.37 -2.06
C VAL A 112 6.00 3.40 -1.13
N ALA A 113 4.89 2.80 -1.57
CA ALA A 113 3.67 2.70 -0.79
C ALA A 113 3.77 1.63 0.31
N GLY A 114 4.47 0.52 0.01
CA GLY A 114 4.76 -0.56 0.95
C GLY A 114 5.61 -1.67 0.34
N PHE A 115 6.12 -2.57 1.19
CA PHE A 115 6.91 -3.72 0.79
C PHE A 115 6.87 -4.83 1.86
N GLY A 116 7.11 -6.07 1.47
CA GLY A 116 7.05 -7.25 2.35
C GLY A 116 6.77 -8.53 1.57
N SER A 117 6.67 -9.69 2.23
CA SER A 117 6.37 -10.96 1.54
C SER A 117 4.92 -11.04 1.07
N ASP A 118 3.97 -10.77 1.98
CA ASP A 118 2.55 -11.00 1.71
C ASP A 118 1.73 -9.70 1.67
N LEU A 119 2.39 -8.55 1.52
CA LEU A 119 1.80 -7.22 1.65
C LEU A 119 1.68 -6.50 0.30
N THR A 120 0.49 -5.98 0.02
CA THR A 120 0.29 -4.95 -1.01
C THR A 120 -0.37 -3.72 -0.39
N VAL A 121 0.14 -2.53 -0.71
CA VAL A 121 -0.39 -1.25 -0.21
C VAL A 121 -0.89 -0.42 -1.37
N LEU A 122 -2.20 -0.18 -1.38
CA LEU A 122 -2.90 0.65 -2.36
C LEU A 122 -3.25 1.99 -1.74
N LYS A 123 -3.05 3.08 -2.47
CA LYS A 123 -3.38 4.44 -2.02
C LYS A 123 -3.80 5.30 -3.20
N GLY A 124 -4.72 6.21 -2.96
CA GLY A 124 -5.18 7.13 -3.99
C GLY A 124 -5.89 8.34 -3.42
N VAL A 125 -5.99 9.37 -4.25
CA VAL A 125 -6.73 10.60 -3.97
C VAL A 125 -8.15 10.44 -4.51
N GLY A 126 -9.14 10.81 -3.70
CA GLY A 126 -10.55 10.68 -4.06
C GLY A 126 -11.38 9.95 -3.01
N ALA A 127 -12.64 9.71 -3.38
CA ALA A 127 -13.61 9.12 -2.50
C ALA A 127 -13.28 7.63 -2.21
N PRO A 128 -13.31 7.20 -0.94
CA PRO A 128 -13.01 5.82 -0.57
C PRO A 128 -13.81 4.75 -1.30
N ARG A 129 -15.09 5.00 -1.61
CA ARG A 129 -15.93 4.06 -2.36
C ARG A 129 -15.47 3.89 -3.81
N ASP A 130 -15.08 4.99 -4.45
CA ASP A 130 -14.60 4.99 -5.84
C ASP A 130 -13.24 4.30 -5.92
N LEU A 131 -12.32 4.64 -5.01
CA LEU A 131 -11.01 4.00 -4.90
C LEU A 131 -11.11 2.50 -4.65
N ALA A 132 -11.98 2.06 -3.73
CA ALA A 132 -12.20 0.63 -3.49
C ALA A 132 -12.71 -0.11 -4.73
N GLN A 133 -13.53 0.54 -5.56
CA GLN A 133 -13.99 -0.01 -6.83
C GLN A 133 -12.87 -0.06 -7.87
N GLN A 134 -12.09 1.01 -8.03
CA GLN A 134 -10.97 1.10 -8.98
C GLN A 134 -9.90 0.03 -8.70
N TRP A 135 -9.59 -0.20 -7.42
CA TRP A 135 -8.66 -1.24 -6.99
C TRP A 135 -9.20 -2.66 -7.16
N GLY A 136 -10.49 -2.83 -7.47
CA GLY A 136 -11.13 -4.14 -7.41
C GLY A 136 -11.07 -4.76 -6.01
N LEU A 137 -11.06 -3.93 -4.96
CA LEU A 137 -10.80 -4.35 -3.59
C LEU A 137 -11.77 -5.45 -3.12
N ALA A 138 -13.02 -5.44 -3.59
CA ALA A 138 -14.02 -6.44 -3.25
C ALA A 138 -13.62 -7.88 -3.66
N SER A 139 -12.77 -8.02 -4.68
CA SER A 139 -12.24 -9.30 -5.16
C SER A 139 -10.95 -9.72 -4.48
N ALA A 140 -10.36 -8.85 -3.64
CA ALA A 140 -9.17 -9.19 -2.89
C ALA A 140 -9.45 -10.30 -1.87
N GLN A 141 -8.48 -11.17 -1.68
CA GLN A 141 -8.51 -12.25 -0.70
C GLN A 141 -7.37 -12.08 0.29
N GLY A 142 -7.39 -12.85 1.37
CA GLY A 142 -6.30 -12.90 2.34
C GLY A 142 -6.81 -12.95 3.76
N TRP A 143 -5.95 -12.63 4.71
CA TRP A 143 -6.21 -12.85 6.13
C TRP A 143 -6.20 -11.56 6.96
N GLN A 144 -5.66 -10.46 6.42
CA GLN A 144 -5.66 -9.18 7.13
C GLN A 144 -5.75 -7.99 6.18
N GLY A 145 -6.40 -6.92 6.64
CA GLY A 145 -6.32 -5.62 6.02
C GLY A 145 -6.35 -4.49 7.04
N VAL A 146 -5.65 -3.40 6.71
CA VAL A 146 -5.70 -2.15 7.47
C VAL A 146 -5.79 -0.98 6.49
N GLY A 147 -6.74 -0.09 6.73
CA GLY A 147 -7.03 0.99 5.82
C GLY A 147 -7.39 2.28 6.53
N HIS A 148 -7.45 3.35 5.75
CA HIS A 148 -7.69 4.68 6.27
C HIS A 148 -8.40 5.55 5.24
N THR A 149 -9.33 6.38 5.72
CA THR A 149 -9.99 7.41 4.91
C THR A 149 -9.57 8.78 5.46
N ARG A 150 -9.04 9.67 4.63
CA ARG A 150 -8.42 10.92 5.07
C ARG A 150 -9.32 12.12 4.78
N MET A 151 -9.35 13.03 5.74
CA MET A 151 -9.81 14.41 5.58
C MET A 151 -8.59 15.32 5.82
N ALA A 152 -8.09 15.95 4.77
CA ALA A 152 -6.95 16.83 4.81
C ALA A 152 -7.35 18.18 5.40
N THR A 153 -6.78 18.55 6.55
CA THR A 153 -7.06 19.84 7.21
C THR A 153 -5.95 20.87 7.03
N GLU A 154 -4.70 20.43 6.84
CA GLU A 154 -3.51 21.29 6.86
C GLU A 154 -2.47 20.94 5.78
N SER A 155 -2.61 19.79 5.13
CA SER A 155 -1.63 19.26 4.18
C SER A 155 -2.26 19.03 2.82
N ALA A 156 -1.43 18.99 1.78
CA ALA A 156 -1.88 18.69 0.43
C ALA A 156 -2.59 17.32 0.37
N VAL A 157 -3.49 17.19 -0.59
CA VAL A 157 -4.14 15.92 -0.92
C VAL A 157 -3.27 15.22 -1.96
N THR A 158 -2.38 14.34 -1.50
CA THR A 158 -1.46 13.57 -2.35
C THR A 158 -1.42 12.10 -1.92
N PRO A 159 -1.06 11.17 -2.81
CA PRO A 159 -0.87 9.76 -2.45
C PRO A 159 0.18 9.56 -1.34
N SER A 160 1.28 10.32 -1.39
CA SER A 160 2.29 10.36 -0.33
C SER A 160 1.76 10.81 1.04
N GLY A 161 0.69 11.62 1.08
CA GLY A 161 0.00 12.03 2.30
C GLY A 161 -1.09 11.05 2.74
N ALA A 162 -1.41 10.04 1.94
CA ALA A 162 -2.40 9.01 2.26
C ALA A 162 -1.78 7.87 3.08
N HIS A 163 -2.53 7.43 4.08
CA HIS A 163 -2.26 6.24 4.88
C HIS A 163 -2.74 4.98 4.14
N PRO A 164 -2.22 3.77 4.47
CA PRO A 164 -1.24 3.46 5.52
C PRO A 164 0.21 3.86 5.19
N PHE A 165 1.02 4.23 6.18
CA PHE A 165 2.47 4.41 5.97
C PHE A 165 3.21 3.09 6.18
N ALA A 166 4.07 2.71 5.23
CA ALA A 166 5.01 1.62 5.43
C ALA A 166 6.18 2.09 6.31
N VAL A 167 6.39 1.43 7.44
CA VAL A 167 7.43 1.77 8.43
C VAL A 167 8.52 0.71 8.56
N GLY A 168 8.38 -0.39 7.82
CA GLY A 168 9.29 -1.52 7.77
C GLY A 168 8.72 -2.62 6.87
N PRO A 169 9.44 -3.74 6.69
CA PRO A 169 8.93 -4.88 5.92
C PRO A 169 7.63 -5.39 6.56
N GLU A 170 6.57 -5.47 5.77
CA GLU A 170 5.23 -5.91 6.18
C GLU A 170 4.55 -5.06 7.26
N GLN A 171 5.13 -3.91 7.63
CA GLN A 171 4.65 -3.07 8.72
C GLN A 171 3.99 -1.80 8.18
N CYS A 172 2.66 -1.73 8.34
CA CYS A 172 1.85 -0.58 7.98
C CYS A 172 1.28 0.13 9.21
N LEU A 173 1.27 1.46 9.17
CA LEU A 173 0.71 2.32 10.22
C LEU A 173 -0.37 3.26 9.67
N VAL A 174 -1.53 3.24 10.31
CA VAL A 174 -2.62 4.20 10.12
C VAL A 174 -2.77 5.05 11.38
N HIS A 175 -3.16 6.31 11.24
CA HIS A 175 -3.29 7.22 12.37
C HIS A 175 -4.49 8.15 12.18
N ASN A 176 -5.25 8.37 13.25
CA ASN A 176 -6.32 9.34 13.28
C ASN A 176 -6.11 10.29 14.45
N GLY A 177 -5.57 11.46 14.14
CA GLY A 177 -5.26 12.49 15.13
C GLY A 177 -4.21 13.45 14.58
N SER A 178 -3.64 14.27 15.47
CA SER A 178 -2.57 15.19 15.12
C SER A 178 -1.47 15.16 16.19
N PHE A 179 -0.21 15.23 15.75
CA PHE A 179 0.94 15.38 16.62
C PHE A 179 1.28 16.88 16.75
N SER A 180 0.96 17.46 17.90
CA SER A 180 1.22 18.88 18.19
C SER A 180 2.72 19.23 18.18
N ASN A 181 3.60 18.25 18.41
CA ASN A 181 5.05 18.41 18.44
C ASN A 181 5.78 17.83 17.22
N HIS A 182 5.08 17.56 16.10
CA HIS A 182 5.65 16.87 14.93
C HIS A 182 6.93 17.54 14.39
N ALA A 183 7.01 18.88 14.42
CA ALA A 183 8.18 19.62 13.95
C ALA A 183 9.42 19.40 14.85
N THR A 184 9.23 19.20 16.15
CA THR A 184 10.32 18.87 17.08
C THR A 184 10.79 17.44 16.87
N ILE A 185 9.87 16.47 16.86
CA ILE A 185 10.20 15.06 16.63
C ILE A 185 10.90 14.87 15.28
N ARG A 186 10.43 15.53 14.21
CA ARG A 186 11.09 15.48 12.89
C ARG A 186 12.53 16.00 12.91
N ARG A 187 12.82 17.04 13.69
CA ARG A 187 14.18 17.58 13.83
C ARG A 187 15.08 16.62 14.61
N GLU A 188 14.57 16.03 15.69
CA GLU A 188 15.29 15.07 16.51
C GLU A 188 15.62 13.80 15.73
N LEU A 189 14.65 13.22 15.01
CA LEU A 189 14.88 12.03 14.18
C LEU A 189 15.93 12.30 13.10
N ARG A 190 15.83 13.41 12.35
CA ARG A 190 16.84 13.80 11.36
C ARG A 190 18.25 13.97 11.93
N ALA A 191 18.37 14.36 13.20
CA ALA A 191 19.65 14.49 13.86
C ALA A 191 20.24 13.14 14.29
N GLN A 192 19.40 12.10 14.41
CA GLN A 192 19.80 10.74 14.77
C GLN A 192 20.18 9.87 13.57
N GLY A 193 19.72 10.23 12.36
CA GLY A 193 19.98 9.51 11.10
C GLY A 193 18.69 9.04 10.44
#